data_AF-A0A7W0QDT0-F1
#
_entry.id   AF-A0A7W0QDT0-F1
#
_cell.length_a   1.000
_cell.length_b   1.000
_cell.length_c   1.000
_cell.angle_alpha   90.00
_cell.angle_beta   90.00
_cell.angle_gamma   90.00
#
_symmetry.space_group_name_H-M   'P 1'
#
loop_
_entity.id
_entity.type
_entity.pdbx_description
1 polymer ?
#
loop_
_entity_poly.entity_id
_entity_poly.type
_entity_poly.pdbx_seq_one_letter_code
_entity_poly.pdbx_strand_id
1 'polypeptide(L)'
;MRKLNRLIALTTTAVLASCTGSLDGDDAPVPTLLALSSNQITIGQGLDFIGGNFINNTKSGHSEVRFKGEFKSTAGKTYAVDQRIKTRWADGNRVVWPFVGPYSNPFTGKDGDQLGEFTGTVTAINVTNIDGDRDEAESLPMPATLKFGPSIVVRDFQPLDAACDEPAKRVLGGFAYKISVEALGFTPVNFSYIIAGESRNQPPRVYRTLAKGSTDSFGADREFYFAPVPDGESFYLAGFGVRAMGTDGIERTMHLVVGVHRPIEYIDSGEVEIAQIEPAKPDSGCLSGGDTNGSTVSYTETVTETRTRTLGINWDESWLDSVSNMTGGSTTRTNSVNWNTTHTEMEGWGFGWDAGASVTAGGKAALFGLAEASLSSTVTGGIRNDHTWGYSDSRSVGGDFSESDTESWATTSTQSHNVTKGGSDFWAVSSAEAKSLMFTGLILPRRFGVFYRQVTRTAIAGKIVAYNLCGNAEVVGEAQFFDYLWSLELAQGETCSPFPKSSLPEAECLIAPCGAP
;
A
#
# COMPACT_ATOMS: atom_id res chain seq x y z
N MET A 1 -63.39 -19.08 -40.13
CA MET A 1 -62.85 -18.01 -41.01
C MET A 1 -61.38 -17.80 -40.68
N ARG A 2 -60.48 -18.10 -41.63
CA ARG A 2 -59.01 -17.97 -41.49
C ARG A 2 -58.62 -16.50 -41.69
N LYS A 3 -57.79 -15.93 -40.81
CA LYS A 3 -57.06 -14.67 -41.07
C LYS A 3 -55.57 -14.99 -41.28
N LEU A 4 -55.06 -14.50 -42.41
CA LEU A 4 -53.68 -14.59 -42.87
C LEU A 4 -52.75 -13.74 -41.98
N ASN A 5 -51.60 -14.32 -41.60
CA ASN A 5 -50.44 -13.59 -41.07
C ASN A 5 -49.71 -12.88 -42.20
N ARG A 6 -49.42 -11.58 -42.03
CA ARG A 6 -48.42 -10.85 -42.83
C ARG A 6 -47.13 -10.77 -42.02
N LEU A 7 -46.09 -11.40 -42.53
CA LEU A 7 -44.71 -11.30 -42.07
C LEU A 7 -44.08 -10.09 -42.80
N ILE A 8 -43.63 -9.08 -42.07
CA ILE A 8 -42.82 -7.97 -42.61
C ILE A 8 -41.37 -8.29 -42.24
N ALA A 9 -40.56 -8.63 -43.23
CA ALA A 9 -39.11 -8.76 -43.08
C ALA A 9 -38.49 -7.37 -43.11
N LEU A 10 -37.93 -6.93 -41.99
CA LEU A 10 -37.14 -5.71 -41.88
C LEU A 10 -35.66 -6.10 -42.01
N THR A 11 -35.07 -5.87 -43.17
CA THR A 11 -33.63 -6.03 -43.41
C THR A 11 -32.89 -4.80 -42.89
N THR A 12 -32.23 -4.93 -41.74
CA THR A 12 -31.30 -3.95 -41.17
C THR A 12 -29.92 -4.14 -41.79
N THR A 13 -29.54 -3.26 -42.71
CA THR A 13 -28.17 -3.16 -43.22
C THR A 13 -27.32 -2.40 -42.20
N ALA A 14 -26.47 -3.12 -41.47
CA ALA A 14 -25.47 -2.52 -40.58
C ALA A 14 -24.31 -1.97 -41.43
N VAL A 15 -24.16 -0.65 -41.46
CA VAL A 15 -22.98 0.02 -42.03
C VAL A 15 -21.92 0.10 -40.93
N LEU A 16 -20.93 -0.79 -40.99
CA LEU A 16 -19.71 -0.70 -40.17
C LEU A 16 -18.81 0.39 -40.77
N ALA A 17 -18.97 1.63 -40.30
CA ALA A 17 -18.00 2.69 -40.55
C ALA A 17 -16.85 2.53 -39.54
N SER A 18 -15.70 2.04 -39.99
CA SER A 18 -14.45 2.05 -39.22
C SER A 18 -13.87 3.46 -39.24
N CYS A 19 -14.18 4.25 -38.21
CA CYS A 19 -13.50 5.53 -37.97
C CYS A 19 -12.11 5.26 -37.40
N THR A 20 -11.08 5.25 -38.24
CA THR A 20 -9.68 5.40 -37.84
C THR A 20 -9.42 6.89 -37.63
N GLY A 21 -9.84 7.43 -36.49
CA GLY A 21 -9.47 8.78 -36.06
C GLY A 21 -8.07 8.76 -35.43
N SER A 22 -7.22 9.72 -35.81
CA SER A 22 -5.93 9.98 -35.16
C SER A 22 -6.15 10.19 -33.66
N LEU A 23 -5.52 9.38 -32.82
CA LEU A 23 -5.55 9.47 -31.35
C LEU A 23 -4.52 10.51 -30.85
N ASP A 24 -4.55 11.72 -31.41
CA ASP A 24 -3.61 12.80 -31.04
C ASP A 24 -4.26 13.85 -30.11
N GLY A 25 -5.25 13.45 -29.31
CA GLY A 25 -5.84 14.26 -28.26
C GLY A 25 -5.79 13.50 -26.94
N ASP A 26 -4.88 13.89 -26.05
CA ASP A 26 -4.71 13.40 -24.67
C ASP A 26 -5.86 13.84 -23.73
N ASP A 27 -7.10 13.90 -24.23
CA ASP A 27 -8.25 14.23 -23.39
C ASP A 27 -8.48 13.08 -22.39
N ALA A 28 -8.71 13.42 -21.12
CA ALA A 28 -9.01 12.42 -20.11
C ALA A 28 -10.21 11.54 -20.54
N PRO A 29 -10.13 10.20 -20.44
CA PRO A 29 -11.22 9.33 -20.86
C PRO A 29 -12.48 9.66 -20.05
N VAL A 30 -13.60 9.88 -20.72
CA VAL A 30 -14.87 10.24 -20.05
C VAL A 30 -15.40 9.03 -19.26
N PRO A 31 -15.58 9.14 -17.93
CA PRO A 31 -16.14 8.06 -17.13
C PRO A 31 -17.64 7.90 -17.43
N THR A 32 -18.15 6.69 -17.23
CA THR A 32 -19.59 6.42 -17.28
C THR A 32 -20.06 5.98 -15.90
N LEU A 33 -21.08 6.65 -15.34
CA LEU A 33 -21.71 6.24 -14.09
C LEU A 33 -23.10 5.66 -14.39
N LEU A 34 -23.35 4.42 -13.97
CA LEU A 34 -24.56 3.68 -14.30
C LEU A 34 -25.47 3.46 -13.09
N ALA A 35 -24.88 3.20 -11.91
CA ALA A 35 -25.64 2.91 -10.69
C ALA A 35 -24.85 3.16 -9.41
N LEU A 36 -25.58 3.23 -8.29
CA LEU A 36 -25.06 3.11 -6.92
C LEU A 36 -25.40 1.71 -6.39
N SER A 37 -24.55 1.13 -5.54
CA SER A 37 -24.86 -0.17 -4.93
C SER A 37 -26.05 -0.15 -3.97
N SER A 38 -26.40 1.02 -3.42
CA SER A 38 -27.56 1.19 -2.54
C SER A 38 -28.12 2.62 -2.60
N ASN A 39 -29.43 2.75 -2.36
CA ASN A 39 -30.13 4.02 -2.12
C ASN A 39 -30.44 4.26 -0.64
N GLN A 40 -30.06 3.33 0.24
CA GLN A 40 -30.15 3.44 1.68
C GLN A 40 -28.77 3.12 2.29
N ILE A 41 -28.27 4.02 3.12
CA ILE A 41 -26.92 3.91 3.69
C ILE A 41 -26.93 4.31 5.15
N THR A 42 -26.01 3.74 5.93
CA THR A 42 -25.68 4.26 7.26
C THR A 42 -24.37 5.04 7.21
N ILE A 43 -24.22 6.02 8.10
CA ILE A 43 -22.96 6.73 8.26
C ILE A 43 -21.85 5.71 8.62
N GLY A 44 -20.72 5.82 7.93
CA GLY A 44 -19.59 4.88 8.02
C GLY A 44 -19.70 3.64 7.14
N GLN A 45 -20.83 3.38 6.47
CA GLN A 45 -20.93 2.29 5.48
C GLN A 45 -20.25 2.68 4.16
N GLY A 46 -19.71 1.71 3.43
CA GLY A 46 -19.19 1.93 2.09
C GLY A 46 -20.30 2.08 1.04
N LEU A 47 -20.04 2.88 0.00
CA LEU A 47 -20.92 3.04 -1.17
C LEU A 47 -20.14 2.76 -2.44
N ASP A 48 -20.65 1.86 -3.28
CA ASP A 48 -20.02 1.55 -4.56
C ASP A 48 -20.72 2.31 -5.69
N PHE A 49 -19.90 2.73 -6.65
CA PHE A 49 -20.32 3.37 -7.88
C PHE A 49 -20.01 2.42 -9.02
N ILE A 50 -21.04 1.99 -9.73
CA ILE A 50 -20.94 1.03 -10.83
C ILE A 50 -20.99 1.78 -12.14
N GLY A 51 -20.05 1.50 -13.03
CA GLY A 51 -19.81 2.30 -14.20
C GLY A 51 -18.79 1.70 -15.15
N GLY A 52 -18.03 2.56 -15.83
CA GLY A 52 -16.96 2.19 -16.74
C GLY A 52 -15.99 3.34 -16.99
N ASN A 53 -14.81 2.99 -17.49
CA ASN A 53 -13.71 3.90 -17.76
C ASN A 53 -13.22 4.68 -16.53
N PHE A 54 -13.27 4.08 -15.33
CA PHE A 54 -12.67 4.71 -14.15
C PHE A 54 -11.14 4.57 -14.20
N ILE A 55 -10.45 5.65 -13.84
CA ILE A 55 -8.98 5.71 -13.79
C ILE A 55 -8.49 5.18 -12.44
N ASN A 56 -7.52 4.29 -12.49
CA ASN A 56 -6.86 3.79 -11.28
C ASN A 56 -6.07 4.92 -10.60
N ASN A 57 -6.07 4.94 -9.26
CA ASN A 57 -5.40 5.93 -8.41
C ASN A 57 -3.87 5.85 -8.54
N THR A 58 -3.35 6.36 -9.66
CA THR A 58 -1.93 6.36 -10.03
C THR A 58 -1.39 7.79 -10.00
N LYS A 59 -0.08 7.96 -10.23
CA LYS A 59 0.53 9.31 -10.34
C LYS A 59 -0.12 10.14 -11.46
N SER A 60 -0.62 9.51 -12.52
CA SER A 60 -1.21 10.19 -13.70
C SER A 60 -2.69 10.57 -13.54
N GLY A 61 -3.42 10.03 -12.57
CA GLY A 61 -4.82 10.40 -12.36
C GLY A 61 -5.58 9.56 -11.34
N HIS A 62 -6.83 9.94 -11.09
CA HIS A 62 -7.76 9.24 -10.22
C HIS A 62 -9.22 9.55 -10.59
N SER A 63 -10.15 8.70 -10.13
CA SER A 63 -11.58 8.97 -10.22
C SER A 63 -12.16 9.57 -8.93
N GLU A 64 -12.99 10.58 -9.09
CA GLU A 64 -13.80 11.22 -8.06
C GLU A 64 -15.28 11.05 -8.36
N VAL A 65 -16.12 11.30 -7.36
CA VAL A 65 -17.57 11.41 -7.53
C VAL A 65 -18.05 12.71 -6.92
N ARG A 66 -18.94 13.41 -7.63
CA ARG A 66 -19.58 14.64 -7.19
C ARG A 66 -21.06 14.41 -6.91
N PHE A 67 -21.50 14.75 -5.70
CA PHE A 67 -22.91 14.83 -5.33
C PHE A 67 -23.37 16.27 -5.44
N LYS A 68 -24.44 16.52 -6.21
CA LYS A 68 -25.03 17.85 -6.37
C LYS A 68 -26.54 17.81 -6.20
N GLY A 69 -27.09 18.53 -5.23
CA GLY A 69 -28.52 18.52 -4.92
C GLY A 69 -28.84 19.10 -3.55
N GLU A 70 -29.83 18.51 -2.88
CA GLU A 70 -30.26 18.94 -1.55
C GLU A 70 -30.33 17.73 -0.60
N PHE A 71 -29.94 17.94 0.65
CA PHE A 71 -30.14 17.00 1.74
C PHE A 71 -31.19 17.54 2.69
N LYS A 72 -32.28 16.80 2.87
CA LYS A 72 -33.34 17.14 3.81
C LYS A 72 -33.23 16.26 5.05
N SER A 73 -32.90 16.87 6.17
CA SER A 73 -32.82 16.18 7.46
C SER A 73 -34.19 15.70 7.95
N THR A 74 -34.20 14.69 8.82
CA THR A 74 -35.39 14.26 9.55
C THR A 74 -35.95 15.34 10.48
N ALA A 75 -35.13 16.32 10.87
CA ALA A 75 -35.55 17.51 11.62
C ALA A 75 -36.20 18.59 10.73
N GLY A 76 -36.23 18.39 9.40
CA GLY A 76 -36.86 19.30 8.44
C GLY A 76 -35.96 20.41 7.90
N LYS A 77 -34.71 20.53 8.38
CA LYS A 77 -33.70 21.44 7.82
C LYS A 77 -33.19 20.90 6.48
N THR A 78 -33.06 21.77 5.49
CA THR A 78 -32.51 21.47 4.17
C THR A 78 -31.10 22.05 4.03
N TYR A 79 -30.22 21.29 3.41
CA TYR A 79 -28.82 21.64 3.14
C TYR A 79 -28.56 21.54 1.65
N ALA A 80 -27.96 22.57 1.06
CA ALA A 80 -27.45 22.46 -0.31
C ALA A 80 -26.20 21.56 -0.30
N VAL A 81 -26.16 20.59 -1.20
CA VAL A 81 -25.05 19.64 -1.34
C VAL A 81 -24.37 19.89 -2.67
N ASP A 82 -23.08 20.23 -2.61
CA ASP A 82 -22.16 20.21 -3.76
C ASP A 82 -20.81 19.71 -3.25
N GLN A 83 -20.65 18.38 -3.24
CA GLN A 83 -19.53 17.71 -2.60
C GLN A 83 -18.81 16.77 -3.55
N ARG A 84 -17.48 16.94 -3.67
CA ARG A 84 -16.60 16.02 -4.37
C ARG A 84 -15.97 15.06 -3.38
N ILE A 85 -15.98 13.77 -3.74
CA ILE A 85 -15.44 12.68 -2.95
C ILE A 85 -14.37 11.98 -3.78
N LYS A 86 -13.15 11.92 -3.25
CA LYS A 86 -12.11 11.07 -3.82
C LYS A 86 -12.45 9.61 -3.51
N THR A 87 -12.60 8.81 -4.56
CA THR A 87 -12.97 7.40 -4.43
C THR A 87 -11.73 6.50 -4.40
N ARG A 88 -11.91 5.25 -3.97
CA ARG A 88 -10.92 4.19 -4.15
C ARG A 88 -11.29 3.40 -5.39
N TRP A 89 -10.34 3.26 -6.29
CA TRP A 89 -10.48 2.37 -7.44
C TRP A 89 -10.54 0.92 -6.96
N ALA A 90 -11.56 0.18 -7.39
CA ALA A 90 -11.65 -1.26 -7.16
C ALA A 90 -11.32 -2.01 -8.45
N ASP A 91 -11.93 -1.59 -9.57
CA ASP A 91 -11.64 -2.07 -10.92
C ASP A 91 -12.08 -1.03 -11.97
N GLY A 92 -11.85 -1.29 -13.25
CA GLY A 92 -12.18 -0.36 -14.34
C GLY A 92 -13.68 0.00 -14.46
N ASN A 93 -14.56 -0.78 -13.82
CA ASN A 93 -16.01 -0.61 -13.83
C ASN A 93 -16.59 -0.29 -12.45
N ARG A 94 -15.74 -0.16 -11.41
CA ARG A 94 -16.17 0.07 -10.03
C ARG A 94 -15.20 0.95 -9.27
N VAL A 95 -15.74 1.99 -8.67
CA VAL A 95 -15.06 2.77 -7.63
C VAL A 95 -15.87 2.78 -6.34
N VAL A 96 -15.20 2.98 -5.21
CA VAL A 96 -15.79 2.80 -3.88
C VAL A 96 -15.52 4.05 -3.04
N TRP A 97 -16.55 4.58 -2.40
CA TRP A 97 -16.40 5.47 -1.25
C TRP A 97 -16.39 4.58 0.00
N PRO A 98 -15.21 4.23 0.55
CA PRO A 98 -15.09 3.12 1.50
C PRO A 98 -15.87 3.34 2.80
N PHE A 99 -15.98 4.59 3.24
CA PHE A 99 -16.71 4.97 4.46
C PHE A 99 -17.41 6.31 4.22
N VAL A 100 -18.74 6.29 4.15
CA VAL A 100 -19.54 7.51 4.01
C VAL A 100 -19.56 8.26 5.34
N GLY A 101 -18.62 9.19 5.50
CA GLY A 101 -18.55 10.11 6.64
C GLY A 101 -18.43 9.43 8.00
N PRO A 102 -17.44 8.56 8.26
CA PRO A 102 -17.35 7.81 9.52
C PRO A 102 -17.34 8.67 10.80
N TYR A 103 -17.06 9.97 10.67
CA TYR A 103 -16.97 10.95 11.76
C TYR A 103 -18.10 11.99 11.76
N SER A 104 -18.88 12.08 10.68
CA SER A 104 -20.04 12.96 10.58
C SER A 104 -20.80 12.72 9.27
N ASN A 105 -22.09 13.09 9.23
CA ASN A 105 -22.82 13.09 7.95
C ASN A 105 -22.18 14.09 6.97
N PRO A 106 -21.70 13.65 5.80
CA PRO A 106 -20.98 14.52 4.87
C PRO A 106 -21.87 15.63 4.26
N PHE A 107 -23.20 15.48 4.29
CA PHE A 107 -24.14 16.41 3.63
C PHE A 107 -24.73 17.49 4.53
N THR A 108 -24.41 17.49 5.82
CA THR A 108 -24.92 18.46 6.80
C THR A 108 -23.87 19.48 7.23
N GLY A 109 -22.63 19.34 6.74
CA GLY A 109 -21.53 20.25 7.03
C GLY A 109 -21.12 20.25 8.51
N LYS A 110 -20.76 21.43 9.03
CA LYS A 110 -20.38 21.59 10.45
C LYS A 110 -21.56 21.49 11.42
N ASP A 111 -22.80 21.58 10.92
CA ASP A 111 -24.03 21.65 11.70
C ASP A 111 -24.59 20.27 12.12
N GLY A 112 -23.79 19.21 12.01
CA GLY A 112 -23.97 18.01 12.82
C GLY A 112 -24.60 16.82 12.13
N ASP A 113 -24.66 15.72 12.86
CA ASP A 113 -24.96 14.38 12.37
C ASP A 113 -26.46 14.11 12.23
N GLN A 114 -27.11 14.91 11.39
CA GLN A 114 -28.53 14.71 11.13
C GLN A 114 -28.74 13.60 10.12
N LEU A 115 -29.67 12.70 10.43
CA LEU A 115 -30.19 11.73 9.46
C LEU A 115 -31.14 12.43 8.49
N GLY A 116 -31.41 11.81 7.34
CA GLY A 116 -32.22 12.44 6.30
C GLY A 116 -32.10 11.79 4.94
N GLU A 117 -32.45 12.55 3.92
CA GLU A 117 -32.50 12.08 2.53
C GLU A 117 -31.84 13.10 1.62
N PHE A 118 -30.83 12.66 0.87
CA PHE A 118 -30.27 13.40 -0.25
C PHE A 118 -31.13 13.14 -1.49
N THR A 119 -31.43 14.19 -2.24
CA THR A 119 -32.05 14.13 -3.57
C THR A 119 -31.28 15.06 -4.51
N GLY A 120 -30.78 14.51 -5.62
CA GLY A 120 -29.99 15.28 -6.57
C GLY A 120 -29.42 14.43 -7.70
N THR A 121 -28.20 14.77 -8.10
CA THR A 121 -27.44 14.08 -9.13
C THR A 121 -26.08 13.65 -8.60
N VAL A 122 -25.57 12.56 -9.16
CA VAL A 122 -24.24 12.03 -8.92
C VAL A 122 -23.50 11.99 -10.26
N THR A 123 -22.29 12.53 -10.29
CA THR A 123 -21.44 12.57 -11.47
C THR A 123 -20.11 11.93 -11.14
N ALA A 124 -19.62 11.01 -11.97
CA ALA A 124 -18.25 10.54 -11.88
C ALA A 124 -17.31 11.50 -12.62
N ILE A 125 -16.12 11.71 -12.10
CA ILE A 125 -15.14 12.64 -12.67
C ILE A 125 -13.80 11.94 -12.72
N ASN A 126 -13.22 11.81 -13.91
CA ASN A 126 -11.83 11.40 -14.06
C ASN A 126 -10.96 12.64 -14.03
N VAL A 127 -9.99 12.64 -13.13
CA VAL A 127 -9.00 13.71 -12.99
C VAL A 127 -7.67 13.16 -13.43
N THR A 128 -7.05 13.76 -14.45
CA THR A 128 -5.69 13.45 -14.88
C THR A 128 -4.78 14.62 -14.57
N ASN A 129 -3.52 14.33 -14.24
CA ASN A 129 -2.47 15.34 -14.08
C ASN A 129 -1.35 14.99 -15.06
N ILE A 130 -1.34 15.66 -16.21
CA ILE A 130 -0.31 15.52 -17.24
C ILE A 130 0.47 16.82 -17.24
N ASP A 131 1.79 16.76 -17.04
CA ASP A 131 2.69 17.92 -17.01
C ASP A 131 2.31 19.02 -16.00
N GLY A 132 1.58 18.66 -14.94
CA GLY A 132 1.13 19.58 -13.89
C GLY A 132 -0.20 20.28 -14.21
N ASP A 133 -0.74 20.10 -15.41
CA ASP A 133 -2.07 20.56 -15.77
C ASP A 133 -3.13 19.52 -15.37
N ARG A 134 -4.16 20.00 -14.69
CA ARG A 134 -5.29 19.19 -14.21
C ARG A 134 -6.39 19.20 -15.25
N ASP A 135 -6.59 18.08 -15.92
CA ASP A 135 -7.72 17.87 -16.84
C ASP A 135 -8.82 17.04 -16.17
N GLU A 136 -10.07 17.37 -16.48
CA GLU A 136 -11.24 16.74 -15.89
C GLU A 136 -12.27 16.34 -16.95
N ALA A 137 -12.61 15.06 -16.97
CA ALA A 137 -13.71 14.52 -17.76
C ALA A 137 -14.84 14.06 -16.84
N GLU A 138 -16.02 14.66 -17.00
CA GLU A 138 -17.22 14.35 -16.21
C GLU A 138 -18.17 13.40 -16.96
N SER A 139 -18.75 12.45 -16.24
CA SER A 139 -19.85 11.62 -16.77
C SER A 139 -21.14 12.43 -16.95
N LEU A 140 -22.12 11.86 -17.64
CA LEU A 140 -23.48 12.40 -17.56
C LEU A 140 -23.99 12.34 -16.10
N PRO A 141 -24.71 13.36 -15.61
CA PRO A 141 -25.28 13.35 -14.26
C PRO A 141 -26.34 12.26 -14.12
N MET A 142 -26.19 11.40 -13.11
CA MET A 142 -27.15 10.35 -12.77
C MET A 142 -28.06 10.83 -11.64
N PRO A 143 -29.38 10.90 -11.82
CA PRO A 143 -30.30 11.21 -10.71
C PRO A 143 -30.17 10.17 -9.59
N ALA A 144 -30.08 10.65 -8.35
CA ALA A 144 -29.95 9.78 -7.19
C ALA A 144 -30.73 10.31 -5.99
N THR A 145 -31.24 9.36 -5.21
CA THR A 145 -31.85 9.57 -3.92
C THR A 145 -31.15 8.65 -2.92
N LEU A 146 -30.62 9.21 -1.83
CA LEU A 146 -29.85 8.46 -0.84
C LEU A 146 -30.39 8.74 0.57
N LYS A 147 -30.93 7.72 1.22
CA LYS A 147 -31.51 7.81 2.56
C LYS A 147 -30.48 7.38 3.61
N PHE A 148 -30.22 8.25 4.58
CA PHE A 148 -29.34 8.00 5.71
C PHE A 148 -30.15 7.43 6.88
N GLY A 149 -29.95 6.14 7.16
CA GLY A 149 -30.61 5.42 8.24
C GLY A 149 -29.93 5.60 9.61
N PRO A 150 -30.51 5.03 10.68
CA PRO A 150 -29.90 5.08 12.01
C PRO A 150 -28.49 4.47 12.01
N SER A 151 -27.52 5.17 12.61
CA SER A 151 -26.09 4.96 12.39
C SER A 151 -25.26 5.19 13.66
N ILE A 152 -24.01 4.72 13.66
CA ILE A 152 -23.03 5.01 14.72
C ILE A 152 -21.98 5.95 14.14
N VAL A 153 -21.61 7.00 14.88
CA VAL A 153 -20.55 7.94 14.49
C VAL A 153 -19.45 7.97 15.54
N VAL A 154 -18.20 8.04 15.09
CA VAL A 154 -17.03 8.24 15.95
C VAL A 154 -16.80 9.73 16.13
N ARG A 155 -16.88 10.19 17.39
CA ARG A 155 -16.63 11.57 17.79
C ARG A 155 -15.17 11.83 18.09
N ASP A 156 -14.56 10.92 18.85
CA ASP A 156 -13.16 10.99 19.21
C ASP A 156 -12.50 9.66 18.87
N PHE A 157 -11.28 9.71 18.34
CA PHE A 157 -10.41 8.55 18.23
C PHE A 157 -8.97 9.03 18.25
N GLN A 158 -8.29 8.91 19.38
CA GLN A 158 -6.98 9.53 19.59
C GLN A 158 -6.24 8.85 20.76
N PRO A 159 -4.91 8.95 20.84
CA PRO A 159 -4.19 8.53 22.04
C PRO A 159 -4.68 9.25 23.29
N LEU A 160 -4.54 8.62 24.45
CA LEU A 160 -4.99 9.20 25.72
C LEU A 160 -4.33 10.54 26.03
N ASP A 161 -3.05 10.65 25.71
CA ASP A 161 -2.21 11.82 25.99
C ASP A 161 -2.20 12.85 24.84
N ALA A 162 -3.09 12.69 23.86
CA ALA A 162 -3.21 13.59 22.70
C ALA A 162 -4.52 14.40 22.73
N ALA A 163 -4.47 15.57 22.08
CA ALA A 163 -5.61 16.42 21.78
C ALA A 163 -5.62 16.69 20.26
N CYS A 164 -6.29 15.80 19.53
CA CYS A 164 -6.41 15.85 18.09
C CYS A 164 -7.68 16.59 17.68
N ASP A 165 -7.58 17.45 16.67
CA ASP A 165 -8.73 18.18 16.10
C ASP A 165 -9.67 17.26 15.31
N GLU A 166 -9.14 16.15 14.79
CA GLU A 166 -9.89 15.12 14.06
C GLU A 166 -9.58 13.72 14.61
N PRO A 167 -10.51 12.77 14.49
CA PRO A 167 -10.24 11.35 14.71
C PRO A 167 -9.04 10.85 13.90
N ALA A 168 -8.16 10.10 14.57
CA ALA A 168 -6.93 9.57 14.00
C ALA A 168 -7.22 8.66 12.80
N LYS A 169 -6.66 9.01 11.64
CA LYS A 169 -6.78 8.21 10.40
C LYS A 169 -5.76 7.06 10.36
N ARG A 170 -4.71 7.17 11.16
CA ARG A 170 -3.65 6.18 11.38
C ARG A 170 -3.44 6.03 12.88
N VAL A 171 -3.10 4.83 13.31
CA VAL A 171 -2.84 4.56 14.73
C VAL A 171 -1.41 4.08 14.92
N LEU A 172 -0.86 4.31 16.10
CA LEU A 172 0.49 3.94 16.49
C LEU A 172 0.42 2.68 17.34
N GLY A 173 1.16 1.65 16.93
CA GLY A 173 1.26 0.40 17.69
C GLY A 173 1.86 0.63 19.08
N GLY A 174 1.27 0.00 20.10
CA GLY A 174 1.71 0.08 21.49
C GLY A 174 1.24 1.31 22.27
N PHE A 175 0.46 2.22 21.67
CA PHE A 175 -0.12 3.37 22.37
C PHE A 175 -1.54 3.07 22.84
N ALA A 176 -1.89 3.62 24.01
CA ALA A 176 -3.26 3.57 24.51
C ALA A 176 -4.10 4.69 23.90
N TYR A 177 -5.30 4.34 23.45
CA TYR A 177 -6.27 5.18 22.77
C TYR A 177 -7.52 5.37 23.63
N LYS A 178 -8.24 6.45 23.37
CA LYS A 178 -9.65 6.61 23.73
C LYS A 178 -10.48 6.75 22.47
N ILE A 179 -11.72 6.29 22.57
CA ILE A 179 -12.73 6.47 21.55
C ILE A 179 -14.05 6.91 22.17
N SER A 180 -14.71 7.87 21.53
CA SER A 180 -16.07 8.31 21.87
C SER A 180 -16.98 8.08 20.67
N VAL A 181 -18.16 7.52 20.89
CA VAL A 181 -19.12 7.19 19.84
C VAL A 181 -20.50 7.73 20.17
N GLU A 182 -21.31 7.93 19.14
CA GLU A 182 -22.70 8.36 19.24
C GLU A 182 -23.62 7.54 18.34
N ALA A 183 -24.71 7.04 18.91
CA ALA A 183 -25.81 6.40 18.22
C ALA A 183 -26.82 7.46 17.74
N LEU A 184 -27.06 7.49 16.43
CA LEU A 184 -27.93 8.46 15.77
C LEU A 184 -29.21 7.78 15.30
N GLY A 185 -30.36 8.31 15.71
CA GLY A 185 -31.67 7.83 15.28
C GLY A 185 -32.10 6.48 15.88
N PHE A 186 -31.43 6.01 16.93
CA PHE A 186 -31.86 4.85 17.72
C PHE A 186 -31.33 4.97 19.17
N THR A 187 -31.93 4.21 20.08
CA THR A 187 -31.48 4.13 21.48
C THR A 187 -30.69 2.83 21.69
N PRO A 188 -29.39 2.90 22.00
CA PRO A 188 -28.57 1.71 22.21
C PRO A 188 -28.83 1.10 23.60
N VAL A 189 -28.71 -0.23 23.68
CA VAL A 189 -28.73 -1.04 24.90
C VAL A 189 -27.30 -1.38 25.34
N ASN A 190 -26.43 -1.65 24.38
CA ASN A 190 -25.01 -1.86 24.62
C ASN A 190 -24.17 -1.32 23.45
N PHE A 191 -22.90 -1.10 23.71
CA PHE A 191 -21.86 -0.92 22.71
C PHE A 191 -20.87 -2.07 22.79
N SER A 192 -20.35 -2.49 21.64
CA SER A 192 -19.27 -3.46 21.53
C SER A 192 -18.15 -2.88 20.67
N TYR A 193 -16.96 -2.80 21.23
CA TYR A 193 -15.74 -2.36 20.55
C TYR A 193 -14.92 -3.58 20.16
N ILE A 194 -14.58 -3.68 18.88
CA ILE A 194 -13.93 -4.87 18.30
C ILE A 194 -12.65 -4.44 17.62
N ILE A 195 -11.54 -5.11 17.96
CA ILE A 195 -10.27 -4.98 17.24
C ILE A 195 -9.92 -6.34 16.66
N ALA A 196 -9.59 -6.37 15.37
CA ALA A 196 -9.21 -7.58 14.64
C ALA A 196 -8.02 -7.30 13.72
N GLY A 197 -7.27 -8.35 13.36
CA GLY A 197 -6.17 -8.25 12.39
C GLY A 197 -4.84 -7.74 12.96
N GLU A 198 -4.69 -7.64 14.28
CA GLU A 198 -3.44 -7.18 14.93
C GLU A 198 -2.26 -8.13 14.78
N SER A 199 -2.56 -9.41 14.58
CA SER A 199 -1.60 -10.45 14.25
C SER A 199 -2.38 -11.60 13.62
N ARG A 200 -1.78 -12.30 12.66
CA ARG A 200 -2.41 -13.45 11.98
C ARG A 200 -2.92 -14.53 12.95
N ASN A 201 -2.35 -14.58 14.16
CA ASN A 201 -2.63 -15.61 15.17
C ASN A 201 -3.42 -15.12 16.38
N GLN A 202 -3.80 -13.83 16.45
CA GLN A 202 -4.55 -13.31 17.59
C GLN A 202 -6.06 -13.27 17.29
N PRO A 203 -6.91 -13.84 18.16
CA PRO A 203 -8.35 -13.71 18.00
C PRO A 203 -8.78 -12.25 18.17
N PRO A 204 -9.90 -11.83 17.57
CA PRO A 204 -10.43 -10.49 17.77
C PRO A 204 -10.66 -10.18 19.25
N ARG A 205 -10.24 -8.99 19.70
CA ARG A 205 -10.54 -8.48 21.03
C ARG A 205 -11.89 -7.79 21.02
N VAL A 206 -12.77 -8.18 21.94
CA VAL A 206 -14.15 -7.67 22.01
C VAL A 206 -14.42 -7.13 23.41
N TYR A 207 -14.73 -5.85 23.49
CA TYR A 207 -15.08 -5.14 24.72
C TYR A 207 -16.54 -4.76 24.67
N ARG A 208 -17.30 -5.02 25.73
CA ARG A 208 -18.74 -4.73 25.80
C ARG A 208 -19.06 -3.82 26.97
N THR A 209 -19.84 -2.80 26.70
CA THR A 209 -20.27 -1.80 27.68
C THR A 209 -21.79 -1.68 27.61
N LEU A 210 -22.43 -1.56 28.78
CA LEU A 210 -23.85 -1.24 28.84
C LEU A 210 -24.04 0.24 28.49
N ALA A 211 -24.94 0.52 27.56
CA ALA A 211 -25.18 1.89 27.13
C ALA A 211 -25.86 2.67 28.25
N LYS A 212 -25.31 3.85 28.58
CA LYS A 212 -25.89 4.79 29.56
C LYS A 212 -26.73 5.89 28.90
N GLY A 213 -26.65 5.99 27.57
CA GLY A 213 -27.32 7.00 26.76
C GLY A 213 -27.07 6.74 25.28
N SER A 214 -27.27 7.75 24.41
CA SER A 214 -26.93 7.66 22.99
C SER A 214 -25.42 7.69 22.73
N THR A 215 -24.61 8.09 23.70
CA THR A 215 -23.15 8.14 23.59
C THR A 215 -22.47 7.14 24.51
N ASP A 216 -21.27 6.71 24.13
CA ASP A 216 -20.39 5.91 24.97
C ASP A 216 -18.92 6.24 24.70
N SER A 217 -18.06 5.97 25.68
CA SER A 217 -16.62 6.12 25.54
C SER A 217 -15.86 4.92 26.09
N PHE A 218 -14.77 4.57 25.42
CA PHE A 218 -13.94 3.41 25.76
C PHE A 218 -12.45 3.74 25.66
N GLY A 219 -11.63 3.06 26.48
CA GLY A 219 -10.17 3.18 26.45
C GLY A 219 -9.53 4.13 27.45
N ALA A 220 -10.31 4.90 28.21
CA ALA A 220 -9.80 5.81 29.25
C ALA A 220 -8.87 5.13 30.26
N ASP A 221 -9.14 3.85 30.56
CA ASP A 221 -8.36 3.02 31.49
C ASP A 221 -7.17 2.29 30.83
N ARG A 222 -6.74 2.71 29.63
CA ARG A 222 -5.62 2.13 28.85
C ARG A 222 -5.85 0.73 28.27
N GLU A 223 -7.07 0.23 28.30
CA GLU A 223 -7.42 -1.09 27.77
C GLU A 223 -7.52 -1.13 26.22
N PHE A 224 -7.69 0.04 25.60
CA PHE A 224 -7.81 0.19 24.16
C PHE A 224 -6.46 0.59 23.57
N TYR A 225 -5.80 -0.31 22.86
CA TYR A 225 -4.51 -0.09 22.20
C TYR A 225 -4.43 -0.94 20.94
N PHE A 226 -3.45 -0.69 20.07
CA PHE A 226 -3.13 -1.59 18.96
C PHE A 226 -1.80 -2.30 19.23
N ALA A 227 -1.65 -3.56 18.82
CA ALA A 227 -0.38 -4.28 18.95
C ALA A 227 0.77 -3.52 18.26
N PRO A 228 2.02 -3.63 18.75
CA PRO A 228 3.18 -3.11 18.04
C PRO A 228 3.32 -3.74 16.65
N VAL A 229 3.80 -2.97 15.67
CA VAL A 229 4.09 -3.48 14.32
C VAL A 229 5.17 -4.56 14.39
N PRO A 230 4.95 -5.78 13.88
CA PRO A 230 5.93 -6.85 13.89
C PRO A 230 7.24 -6.46 13.20
N ASP A 231 8.37 -6.96 13.69
CA ASP A 231 9.68 -6.72 13.07
C ASP A 231 9.67 -7.14 11.59
N GLY A 232 10.29 -6.33 10.73
CA GLY A 232 10.34 -6.56 9.28
C GLY A 232 9.12 -6.08 8.50
N GLU A 233 7.98 -5.80 9.14
CA GLU A 233 6.84 -5.13 8.49
C GLU A 233 6.92 -3.62 8.71
N SER A 234 6.59 -2.79 7.70
CA SER A 234 6.55 -1.33 7.88
C SER A 234 5.33 -0.89 8.69
N PHE A 235 4.17 -1.47 8.40
CA PHE A 235 2.89 -1.26 9.06
C PHE A 235 2.00 -2.50 8.83
N TYR A 236 0.89 -2.60 9.56
CA TYR A 236 -0.16 -3.59 9.27
C TYR A 236 -1.55 -2.94 9.26
N LEU A 237 -2.54 -3.62 8.67
CA LEU A 237 -3.93 -3.16 8.67
C LEU A 237 -4.72 -3.83 9.79
N ALA A 238 -5.31 -3.03 10.68
CA ALA A 238 -6.25 -3.51 11.69
C ALA A 238 -7.68 -3.17 11.28
N GLY A 239 -8.59 -4.11 11.51
CA GLY A 239 -10.02 -3.86 11.52
C GLY A 239 -10.43 -3.37 12.90
N PHE A 240 -11.06 -2.19 12.96
CA PHE A 240 -11.69 -1.67 14.16
C PHE A 240 -13.19 -1.53 13.91
N GLY A 241 -14.02 -2.02 14.82
CA GLY A 241 -15.47 -1.99 14.67
C GLY A 241 -16.17 -1.54 15.94
N VAL A 242 -17.26 -0.80 15.77
CA VAL A 242 -18.18 -0.45 16.85
C VAL A 242 -19.55 -1.00 16.49
N ARG A 243 -20.09 -1.86 17.34
CA ARG A 243 -21.46 -2.40 17.22
C ARG A 243 -22.31 -1.81 18.34
N ALA A 244 -23.57 -1.53 18.05
CA ALA A 244 -24.54 -1.16 19.07
C ALA A 244 -25.85 -1.89 18.83
N MET A 245 -26.35 -2.55 19.88
CA MET A 245 -27.67 -3.17 19.85
C MET A 245 -28.72 -2.12 20.20
N GLY A 246 -29.69 -1.87 19.32
CA GLY A 246 -30.80 -0.97 19.63
C GLY A 246 -31.85 -1.60 20.55
N THR A 247 -32.70 -0.77 21.16
CA THR A 247 -33.90 -1.22 21.88
C THR A 247 -34.93 -1.89 20.98
N ASP A 248 -34.81 -1.69 19.67
CA ASP A 248 -35.55 -2.39 18.62
C ASP A 248 -35.03 -3.80 18.33
N GLY A 249 -33.96 -4.24 19.00
CA GLY A 249 -33.31 -5.53 18.77
C GLY A 249 -32.48 -5.58 17.48
N ILE A 250 -32.31 -4.45 16.78
CA ILE A 250 -31.51 -4.35 15.57
C ILE A 250 -30.11 -3.89 15.95
N GLU A 251 -29.12 -4.70 15.58
CA GLU A 251 -27.73 -4.35 15.73
C GLU A 251 -27.25 -3.49 14.56
N ARG A 252 -26.53 -2.41 14.89
CA ARG A 252 -25.91 -1.52 13.91
C ARG A 252 -24.42 -1.55 14.10
N THR A 253 -23.69 -1.53 13.00
CA THR A 253 -22.24 -1.66 13.03
C THR A 253 -21.59 -0.60 12.16
N MET A 254 -20.50 -0.03 12.67
CA MET A 254 -19.55 0.76 11.91
C MET A 254 -18.21 0.02 11.93
N HIS A 255 -17.57 -0.09 10.76
CA HIS A 255 -16.25 -0.69 10.62
C HIS A 255 -15.29 0.35 10.06
N LEU A 256 -14.07 0.37 10.56
CA LEU A 256 -12.94 1.15 10.09
C LEU A 256 -11.78 0.19 9.83
N VAL A 257 -11.05 0.43 8.74
CA VAL A 257 -9.76 -0.23 8.52
C VAL A 257 -8.70 0.83 8.73
N VAL A 258 -7.85 0.63 9.73
CA VAL A 258 -6.81 1.58 10.14
C VAL A 258 -5.44 0.98 9.88
N GLY A 259 -4.53 1.81 9.36
CA GLY A 259 -3.12 1.46 9.33
C GLY A 259 -2.52 1.61 10.72
N VAL A 260 -1.90 0.55 11.22
CA VAL A 260 -1.12 0.56 12.46
C VAL A 260 0.34 0.73 12.11
N HIS A 261 0.89 1.87 12.49
CA HIS A 261 2.21 2.36 12.12
C HIS A 261 3.15 2.36 13.32
N ARG A 262 4.46 2.39 13.04
CA ARG A 262 5.47 2.75 14.04
C ARG A 262 5.51 4.28 14.19
N PRO A 263 5.95 4.82 15.34
CA PRO A 263 6.17 6.26 15.48
C PRO A 263 7.16 6.83 14.46
N ILE A 264 8.11 6.02 14.02
CA ILE A 264 9.11 6.36 12.98
C ILE A 264 9.15 5.20 12.00
N GLU A 265 9.03 5.51 10.71
CA GLU A 265 9.09 4.56 9.62
C GLU A 265 10.10 4.99 8.58
N TYR A 266 10.76 4.01 7.97
CA TYR A 266 11.50 4.21 6.74
C TYR A 266 10.61 3.81 5.56
N ILE A 267 10.43 4.73 4.62
CA ILE A 267 9.67 4.51 3.40
C ILE A 267 10.63 4.62 2.21
N ASP A 268 10.86 3.50 1.56
CA ASP A 268 11.59 3.40 0.30
C ASP A 268 10.74 3.97 -0.85
N SER A 269 11.35 4.73 -1.78
CA SER A 269 10.69 5.16 -3.02
C SER A 269 10.39 3.99 -3.96
N GLY A 270 11.14 2.89 -3.84
CA GLY A 270 11.17 1.75 -4.76
C GLY A 270 11.85 2.06 -6.09
N GLU A 271 12.29 3.30 -6.30
CA GLU A 271 12.92 3.78 -7.53
C GLU A 271 14.44 3.65 -7.36
N VAL A 272 15.04 2.74 -8.13
CA VAL A 272 16.50 2.58 -8.20
C VAL A 272 17.05 3.62 -9.16
N GLU A 273 17.84 4.55 -8.64
CA GLU A 273 18.51 5.57 -9.43
C GLU A 273 19.98 5.20 -9.63
N ILE A 274 20.56 5.58 -10.77
CA ILE A 274 22.01 5.50 -10.95
C ILE A 274 22.62 6.68 -10.21
N ALA A 275 23.45 6.41 -9.21
CA ALA A 275 24.14 7.43 -8.44
C ALA A 275 25.49 7.79 -9.08
N GLN A 276 26.23 6.79 -9.55
CA GLN A 276 27.55 6.99 -10.14
C GLN A 276 27.88 5.85 -11.11
N ILE A 277 28.44 6.19 -12.26
CA ILE A 277 29.08 5.26 -13.18
C ILE A 277 30.60 5.47 -13.06
N GLU A 278 31.34 4.46 -12.60
CA GLU A 278 32.80 4.53 -12.54
C GLU A 278 33.42 4.39 -13.94
N PRO A 279 34.65 4.88 -14.18
CA PRO A 279 35.33 4.65 -15.46
C PRO A 279 35.56 3.16 -15.68
N ALA A 280 35.29 2.69 -16.90
CA ALA A 280 35.61 1.33 -17.31
C ALA A 280 37.13 1.09 -17.18
N LYS A 281 37.51 0.04 -16.45
CA LYS A 281 38.91 -0.34 -16.22
C LYS A 281 39.20 -1.64 -16.97
N PRO A 282 40.30 -1.73 -17.72
CA PRO A 282 40.72 -3.00 -18.31
C PRO A 282 41.10 -3.94 -17.18
N ASP A 283 40.50 -5.14 -17.19
CA ASP A 283 40.69 -6.16 -16.17
C ASP A 283 41.49 -7.35 -16.68
N SER A 284 41.50 -7.55 -18.00
CA SER A 284 42.44 -8.44 -18.66
C SER A 284 43.56 -7.68 -19.34
N GLY A 285 44.67 -8.37 -19.56
CA GLY A 285 45.60 -7.98 -20.62
C GLY A 285 44.96 -8.13 -22.00
N CYS A 286 45.77 -7.90 -23.02
CA CYS A 286 45.37 -8.02 -24.40
C CYS A 286 45.42 -9.47 -24.87
N LEU A 287 44.26 -10.00 -25.25
CA LEU A 287 44.07 -11.40 -25.63
C LEU A 287 43.99 -11.48 -27.15
N SER A 288 44.80 -12.33 -27.80
CA SER A 288 44.77 -12.48 -29.26
C SER A 288 43.77 -13.56 -29.68
N GLY A 289 42.94 -13.26 -30.68
CA GLY A 289 42.09 -14.24 -31.37
C GLY A 289 42.86 -15.22 -32.26
N GLY A 290 44.19 -15.10 -32.37
CA GLY A 290 45.01 -15.89 -33.29
C GLY A 290 44.73 -15.55 -34.76
N ASP A 291 45.50 -16.16 -35.67
CA ASP A 291 45.50 -15.74 -37.08
C ASP A 291 44.34 -16.28 -37.93
N THR A 292 43.74 -17.41 -37.52
CA THR A 292 42.83 -18.19 -38.39
C THR A 292 41.51 -18.60 -37.73
N ASN A 293 41.50 -19.03 -36.47
CA ASN A 293 40.33 -19.72 -35.90
C ASN A 293 39.58 -18.94 -34.80
N GLY A 294 40.03 -17.73 -34.45
CA GLY A 294 39.51 -17.05 -33.27
C GLY A 294 39.99 -17.73 -31.99
N SER A 295 39.71 -17.11 -30.85
CA SER A 295 39.96 -17.72 -29.55
C SER A 295 38.76 -17.50 -28.64
N THR A 296 38.21 -18.58 -28.08
CA THR A 296 37.29 -18.45 -26.94
C THR A 296 38.14 -18.24 -25.69
N VAL A 297 37.89 -17.14 -25.00
CA VAL A 297 38.55 -16.80 -23.74
C VAL A 297 37.53 -16.86 -22.62
N SER A 298 37.86 -17.61 -21.57
CA SER A 298 37.11 -17.63 -20.33
C SER A 298 37.78 -16.69 -19.34
N TYR A 299 37.00 -15.74 -18.81
CA TYR A 299 37.37 -14.89 -17.70
C TYR A 299 36.65 -15.39 -16.45
N THR A 300 37.39 -15.64 -15.38
CA THR A 300 36.82 -16.00 -14.08
C THR A 300 37.46 -15.11 -13.04
N GLU A 301 36.63 -14.38 -12.32
CA GLU A 301 37.08 -13.53 -11.22
C GLU A 301 36.28 -13.87 -9.97
N THR A 302 36.99 -14.08 -8.88
CA THR A 302 36.39 -14.14 -7.55
C THR A 302 36.70 -12.82 -6.87
N VAL A 303 35.74 -11.90 -6.89
CA VAL A 303 35.90 -10.59 -6.22
C VAL A 303 35.26 -10.69 -4.85
N THR A 304 36.09 -10.56 -3.81
CA THR A 304 35.61 -10.25 -2.47
C THR A 304 35.81 -8.76 -2.27
N GLU A 305 34.75 -7.98 -2.43
CA GLU A 305 34.81 -6.55 -2.16
C GLU A 305 34.03 -6.23 -0.89
N THR A 306 34.73 -5.75 0.12
CA THR A 306 34.10 -5.24 1.34
C THR A 306 33.76 -3.78 1.10
N ARG A 307 32.52 -3.48 0.68
CA ARG A 307 32.03 -2.10 0.59
C ARG A 307 31.22 -1.75 1.83
N THR A 308 31.47 -0.57 2.39
CA THR A 308 30.62 -0.04 3.46
C THR A 308 29.38 0.56 2.80
N ARG A 309 28.19 0.00 3.08
CA ARG A 309 26.94 0.67 2.73
C ARG A 309 26.75 1.80 3.73
N THR A 310 26.80 3.02 3.25
CA THR A 310 26.66 4.17 4.13
C THR A 310 25.19 4.58 4.15
N LEU A 311 24.56 4.55 5.31
CA LEU A 311 23.26 5.14 5.50
C LEU A 311 23.48 6.59 5.99
N GLY A 312 23.32 7.55 5.09
CA GLY A 312 23.24 8.96 5.47
C GLY A 312 21.85 9.22 6.01
N ILE A 313 21.70 9.36 7.33
CA ILE A 313 20.47 9.90 7.94
C ILE A 313 20.75 11.34 8.28
N ASN A 314 20.06 12.27 7.62
CA ASN A 314 19.93 13.62 8.14
C ASN A 314 18.52 13.74 8.69
N TRP A 315 18.39 14.04 9.98
CA TRP A 315 17.11 14.14 10.65
C TRP A 315 17.08 15.44 11.47
N ASP A 316 15.91 16.04 11.60
CA ASP A 316 15.68 17.15 12.52
C ASP A 316 15.20 16.62 13.89
N GLU A 317 15.92 16.88 14.98
CA GLU A 317 15.49 16.48 16.34
C GLU A 317 14.38 17.36 16.93
N SER A 318 14.03 18.48 16.30
CA SER A 318 13.03 19.42 16.81
C SER A 318 11.65 18.78 17.04
N TRP A 319 11.31 17.72 16.29
CA TRP A 319 10.06 17.00 16.49
C TRP A 319 10.04 16.18 17.78
N LEU A 320 11.18 15.67 18.27
CA LEU A 320 11.23 14.93 19.53
C LEU A 320 10.83 15.82 20.70
N ASP A 321 11.12 17.12 20.64
CA ASP A 321 10.71 18.08 21.66
C ASP A 321 9.19 18.30 21.66
N SER A 322 8.52 18.15 20.53
CA SER A 322 7.05 18.18 20.46
C SER A 322 6.43 16.93 21.10
N VAL A 323 7.08 15.78 20.98
CA VAL A 323 6.58 14.49 21.51
C VAL A 323 6.94 14.31 23.00
N SER A 324 8.12 14.77 23.40
CA SER A 324 8.62 14.69 24.78
C SER A 324 7.93 15.69 25.71
N ASN A 325 7.59 16.89 25.23
CA ASN A 325 6.84 17.87 26.05
C ASN A 325 5.36 17.49 26.28
N MET A 326 4.78 16.60 25.47
CA MET A 326 3.40 16.10 25.70
C MET A 326 3.33 14.97 26.74
N THR A 327 4.46 14.30 27.02
CA THR A 327 4.55 13.29 28.09
C THR A 327 5.34 13.88 29.25
N GLY A 328 4.65 14.48 30.22
CA GLY A 328 5.20 15.04 31.47
C GLY A 328 5.86 14.03 32.42
N GLY A 329 6.44 12.94 31.89
CA GLY A 329 7.29 11.99 32.58
C GLY A 329 8.48 11.65 31.69
N SER A 330 9.68 12.05 32.11
CA SER A 330 10.95 11.65 31.51
C SER A 330 11.04 10.11 31.47
N THR A 331 10.70 9.53 30.31
CA THR A 331 11.07 8.16 29.97
C THR A 331 11.94 8.26 28.73
N THR A 332 13.24 8.11 28.92
CA THR A 332 14.20 7.99 27.82
C THR A 332 13.92 6.67 27.11
N ARG A 333 13.08 6.69 26.07
CA ARG A 333 12.91 5.54 25.18
C ARG A 333 13.98 5.63 24.11
N THR A 334 14.93 4.71 24.16
CA THR A 334 15.91 4.54 23.09
C THR A 334 15.19 3.88 21.91
N ASN A 335 14.76 4.67 20.92
CA ASN A 335 14.27 4.12 19.66
C ASN A 335 15.49 3.69 18.84
N SER A 336 15.67 2.39 18.63
CA SER A 336 16.69 1.85 17.74
C SER A 336 16.03 1.37 16.45
N VAL A 337 16.53 1.83 15.30
CA VAL A 337 16.17 1.30 13.99
C VAL A 337 17.14 0.18 13.66
N ASN A 338 16.68 -1.07 13.67
CA ASN A 338 17.45 -2.22 13.20
C ASN A 338 16.96 -2.63 11.82
N TRP A 339 17.86 -2.65 10.83
CA TRP A 339 17.55 -3.03 9.45
C TRP A 339 18.36 -4.27 9.05
N ASN A 340 17.68 -5.27 8.49
CA ASN A 340 18.29 -6.46 7.90
C ASN A 340 17.55 -6.74 6.59
N THR A 341 18.26 -6.80 5.46
CA THR A 341 17.67 -7.05 4.14
C THR A 341 18.43 -8.16 3.43
N THR A 342 17.71 -9.19 3.01
CA THR A 342 18.18 -10.25 2.10
C THR A 342 17.18 -10.34 0.96
N HIS A 343 17.64 -10.09 -0.27
CA HIS A 343 16.79 -9.93 -1.45
C HIS A 343 16.81 -11.20 -2.31
N THR A 344 15.63 -11.66 -2.73
CA THR A 344 15.48 -12.60 -3.87
C THR A 344 14.11 -12.35 -4.49
N GLU A 345 14.05 -12.01 -5.77
CA GLU A 345 12.81 -11.59 -6.45
C GLU A 345 12.08 -12.76 -7.14
N MET A 346 10.77 -12.87 -6.90
CA MET A 346 9.76 -12.91 -7.98
C MET A 346 8.31 -12.73 -7.47
N GLU A 347 7.57 -11.97 -8.27
CA GLU A 347 6.12 -11.96 -8.50
C GLU A 347 5.11 -11.31 -7.52
N GLY A 348 4.02 -10.85 -8.15
CA GLY A 348 3.03 -9.91 -7.66
C GLY A 348 1.76 -10.52 -7.05
N TRP A 349 0.94 -9.63 -6.48
CA TRP A 349 -0.19 -9.95 -5.61
C TRP A 349 -1.52 -9.50 -6.24
N GLY A 350 -2.55 -10.33 -6.12
CA GLY A 350 -3.94 -9.96 -6.35
C GLY A 350 -4.78 -10.20 -5.09
N PHE A 351 -5.53 -9.19 -4.65
CA PHE A 351 -6.38 -9.25 -3.45
C PHE A 351 -7.86 -9.18 -3.85
N GLY A 352 -8.67 -10.13 -3.39
CA GLY A 352 -10.12 -10.14 -3.58
C GLY A 352 -10.82 -10.53 -2.27
N TRP A 353 -11.89 -9.81 -1.93
CA TRP A 353 -12.76 -10.08 -0.79
C TRP A 353 -14.19 -10.30 -1.30
N ASP A 354 -14.72 -11.51 -1.13
CA ASP A 354 -16.12 -11.82 -1.37
C ASP A 354 -16.82 -12.13 -0.05
N ALA A 355 -17.80 -11.31 0.32
CA ALA A 355 -18.67 -11.54 1.46
C ALA A 355 -19.96 -12.23 0.99
N GLY A 356 -20.00 -13.56 1.04
CA GLY A 356 -21.21 -14.35 0.78
C GLY A 356 -21.84 -14.85 2.08
N ALA A 357 -23.09 -14.47 2.35
CA ALA A 357 -23.90 -15.08 3.41
C ALA A 357 -24.64 -16.31 2.86
N SER A 358 -24.47 -17.49 3.47
CA SER A 358 -25.32 -18.66 3.19
C SER A 358 -26.04 -19.11 4.46
N VAL A 359 -27.33 -19.40 4.32
CA VAL A 359 -28.21 -19.85 5.41
C VAL A 359 -28.45 -21.35 5.23
N THR A 360 -27.99 -22.18 6.16
CA THR A 360 -28.35 -23.61 6.20
C THR A 360 -29.21 -23.86 7.43
N ALA A 361 -30.52 -23.99 7.23
CA ALA A 361 -31.46 -24.32 8.29
C ALA A 361 -31.52 -25.85 8.48
N GLY A 362 -30.83 -26.36 9.51
CA GLY A 362 -30.92 -27.76 9.92
C GLY A 362 -31.74 -27.89 11.22
N GLY A 363 -33.02 -28.25 11.12
CA GLY A 363 -33.86 -28.53 12.28
C GLY A 363 -33.70 -29.98 12.77
N LYS A 364 -33.34 -30.16 14.04
CA LYS A 364 -33.57 -31.43 14.76
C LYS A 364 -34.55 -31.18 15.90
N ALA A 365 -35.67 -31.89 15.87
CA ALA A 365 -36.68 -31.87 16.91
C ALA A 365 -36.25 -32.77 18.08
N ALA A 366 -36.26 -32.23 19.30
CA ALA A 366 -36.23 -33.01 20.53
C ALA A 366 -37.47 -32.67 21.37
N LEU A 367 -38.15 -33.70 21.86
CA LEU A 367 -39.26 -33.63 22.80
C LEU A 367 -38.83 -32.85 24.06
N PHE A 368 -39.71 -31.95 24.52
CA PHE A 368 -39.55 -31.03 25.67
C PHE A 368 -38.85 -29.69 25.37
N GLY A 369 -39.47 -28.91 24.48
CA GLY A 369 -39.82 -27.50 24.72
C GLY A 369 -38.76 -26.57 25.31
N LEU A 370 -37.72 -26.25 24.55
CA LEU A 370 -37.04 -24.96 24.48
C LEU A 370 -36.23 -24.96 23.17
N ALA A 371 -36.65 -24.17 22.19
CA ALA A 371 -35.92 -24.02 20.93
C ALA A 371 -34.87 -22.93 21.11
N GLU A 372 -33.62 -23.31 21.37
CA GLU A 372 -32.48 -22.41 21.19
C GLU A 372 -32.14 -22.36 19.69
N ALA A 373 -32.52 -21.26 19.03
CA ALA A 373 -31.99 -20.92 17.73
C ALA A 373 -30.59 -20.30 17.92
N SER A 374 -29.54 -21.12 17.96
CA SER A 374 -28.17 -20.60 17.91
C SER A 374 -27.84 -20.19 16.47
N LEU A 375 -27.80 -18.89 16.21
CA LEU A 375 -27.23 -18.33 15.00
C LEU A 375 -25.69 -18.40 15.09
N SER A 376 -25.06 -19.36 14.40
CA SER A 376 -23.62 -19.32 14.18
C SER A 376 -23.35 -18.69 12.81
N SER A 377 -22.93 -17.43 12.80
CA SER A 377 -22.33 -16.81 11.63
C SER A 377 -20.87 -17.29 11.53
N THR A 378 -20.58 -18.20 10.61
CA THR A 378 -19.19 -18.58 10.30
C THR A 378 -18.67 -17.67 9.20
N VAL A 379 -17.80 -16.72 9.55
CA VAL A 379 -17.00 -15.97 8.57
C VAL A 379 -15.84 -16.88 8.16
N THR A 380 -15.88 -17.38 6.93
CA THR A 380 -14.82 -18.26 6.40
C THR A 380 -13.98 -17.45 5.42
N GLY A 381 -12.94 -16.79 5.92
CA GLY A 381 -11.85 -16.27 5.10
C GLY A 381 -10.80 -17.36 4.94
N GLY A 382 -10.81 -18.06 3.81
CA GLY A 382 -9.83 -19.11 3.51
C GLY A 382 -8.74 -18.60 2.59
N ILE A 383 -7.49 -18.59 3.07
CA ILE A 383 -6.31 -18.54 2.21
C ILE A 383 -6.22 -19.90 1.53
N ARG A 384 -6.54 -20.01 0.24
CA ARG A 384 -6.24 -21.23 -0.52
C ARG A 384 -4.79 -21.15 -0.97
N ASN A 385 -3.97 -21.98 -0.35
CA ASN A 385 -2.61 -22.25 -0.79
C ASN A 385 -2.61 -23.64 -1.41
N ASP A 386 -2.33 -23.74 -2.71
CA ASP A 386 -1.92 -24.98 -3.34
C ASP A 386 -0.59 -24.67 -4.03
N HIS A 387 0.52 -24.86 -3.30
CA HIS A 387 1.66 -25.62 -3.81
C HIS A 387 2.74 -25.87 -2.74
N THR A 388 3.39 -27.01 -2.95
CA THR A 388 4.28 -27.78 -2.08
C THR A 388 5.67 -27.17 -1.99
N TRP A 389 6.17 -27.03 -0.76
CA TRP A 389 7.43 -26.38 -0.39
C TRP A 389 8.60 -27.35 -0.35
N GLY A 390 9.79 -26.85 -0.69
CA GLY A 390 11.04 -27.21 -0.02
C GLY A 390 11.55 -25.97 0.71
N TYR A 391 11.45 -25.96 2.04
CA TYR A 391 11.78 -24.87 2.95
C TYR A 391 12.74 -25.40 4.00
N SER A 392 13.85 -24.70 4.26
CA SER A 392 14.65 -24.90 5.47
C SER A 392 15.02 -23.55 6.07
N ASP A 393 14.35 -23.21 7.16
CA ASP A 393 14.73 -22.17 8.11
C ASP A 393 15.63 -22.80 9.18
N SER A 394 16.75 -22.16 9.49
CA SER A 394 17.46 -22.42 10.73
C SER A 394 18.03 -21.13 11.30
N ARG A 395 17.71 -20.87 12.57
CA ARG A 395 18.43 -19.92 13.43
C ARG A 395 19.31 -20.74 14.38
N SER A 396 20.61 -20.47 14.40
CA SER A 396 21.42 -20.65 15.60
C SER A 396 22.70 -19.81 15.55
N VAL A 397 23.16 -19.38 16.73
CA VAL A 397 24.53 -18.88 16.93
C VAL A 397 25.46 -20.09 16.96
N GLY A 398 26.40 -20.14 16.00
CA GLY A 398 27.59 -21.00 16.00
C GLY A 398 27.40 -22.43 15.48
N GLY A 399 28.11 -22.77 14.39
CA GLY A 399 28.35 -24.15 13.96
C GLY A 399 28.26 -24.32 12.45
N ASP A 400 29.41 -24.60 11.82
CA ASP A 400 29.53 -24.91 10.39
C ASP A 400 28.66 -26.11 9.99
N PHE A 401 27.91 -25.97 8.90
CA PHE A 401 27.46 -27.13 8.12
C PHE A 401 27.33 -26.76 6.65
N SER A 402 27.93 -27.59 5.79
CA SER A 402 27.89 -27.51 4.34
C SER A 402 27.11 -28.71 3.80
N GLU A 403 26.24 -28.50 2.82
CA GLU A 403 25.77 -29.56 1.95
C GLU A 403 25.82 -29.07 0.49
N SER A 404 26.40 -29.91 -0.36
CA SER A 404 26.62 -29.67 -1.79
C SER A 404 25.58 -30.45 -2.59
N ASP A 405 24.90 -29.80 -3.53
CA ASP A 405 24.34 -30.52 -4.67
C ASP A 405 24.50 -29.72 -5.97
N THR A 406 24.66 -30.46 -7.07
CA THR A 406 25.45 -30.07 -8.24
C THR A 406 24.59 -29.94 -9.48
N GLU A 407 24.46 -28.74 -10.04
CA GLU A 407 24.31 -28.45 -11.48
C GLU A 407 24.56 -26.95 -11.74
N SER A 408 25.52 -26.62 -12.64
CA SER A 408 26.30 -25.38 -12.53
C SER A 408 25.84 -24.21 -13.41
N TRP A 409 25.18 -23.24 -12.77
CA TRP A 409 25.51 -21.80 -12.86
C TRP A 409 25.76 -21.36 -11.42
N ALA A 410 27.00 -21.45 -10.95
CA ALA A 410 27.31 -21.22 -9.55
C ALA A 410 27.65 -19.75 -9.31
N THR A 411 26.68 -18.98 -8.80
CA THR A 411 26.95 -17.74 -8.05
C THR A 411 26.83 -18.06 -6.56
N THR A 412 27.95 -18.28 -5.88
CA THR A 412 27.98 -18.30 -4.40
C THR A 412 28.13 -16.86 -3.90
N SER A 413 27.17 -16.40 -3.11
CA SER A 413 27.19 -15.12 -2.40
C SER A 413 27.22 -15.38 -0.90
N THR A 414 28.09 -14.68 -0.18
CA THR A 414 28.12 -14.68 1.29
C THR A 414 28.01 -13.22 1.73
N GLN A 415 26.99 -12.92 2.54
CA GLN A 415 26.73 -11.59 3.07
C GLN A 415 26.97 -11.56 4.58
N SER A 416 27.69 -10.54 5.06
CA SER A 416 27.86 -10.29 6.50
C SER A 416 27.60 -8.81 6.80
N HIS A 417 26.79 -8.52 7.81
CA HIS A 417 26.41 -7.16 8.22
C HIS A 417 27.05 -6.78 9.54
N ASN A 418 27.64 -5.59 9.63
CA ASN A 418 28.12 -4.98 10.87
C ASN A 418 27.52 -3.57 11.01
N VAL A 419 26.87 -3.30 12.15
CA VAL A 419 26.31 -2.00 12.47
C VAL A 419 27.22 -1.31 13.48
N THR A 420 27.71 -0.10 13.15
CA THR A 420 28.53 0.69 14.08
C THR A 420 27.99 2.12 14.16
N LYS A 421 27.71 2.60 15.38
CA LYS A 421 27.34 4.00 15.64
C LYS A 421 28.61 4.86 15.65
N GLY A 422 28.73 5.79 14.73
CA GLY A 422 29.81 6.78 14.69
C GLY A 422 29.30 8.15 15.16
N GLY A 423 29.82 8.68 16.28
CA GLY A 423 29.45 10.02 16.75
C GLY A 423 27.98 10.19 17.19
N SER A 424 27.54 11.44 17.34
CA SER A 424 26.16 11.79 17.72
C SER A 424 25.14 11.48 16.62
N ASP A 425 25.52 11.60 15.34
CA ASP A 425 24.57 11.78 14.24
C ASP A 425 24.68 10.74 13.11
N PHE A 426 25.44 9.64 13.28
CA PHE A 426 25.73 8.75 12.16
C PHE A 426 25.69 7.26 12.51
N TRP A 427 24.87 6.52 11.74
CA TRP A 427 24.81 5.06 11.75
C TRP A 427 25.38 4.55 10.43
N ALA A 428 26.53 3.88 10.48
CA ALA A 428 27.07 3.16 9.33
C ALA A 428 26.68 1.68 9.43
N VAL A 429 26.13 1.13 8.34
CA VAL A 429 25.83 -0.30 8.21
C VAL A 429 26.73 -0.87 7.13
N SER A 430 27.89 -1.41 7.50
CA SER A 430 28.74 -2.07 6.50
C SER A 430 28.20 -3.45 6.17
N SER A 431 28.15 -3.80 4.88
CA SER A 431 27.84 -5.15 4.41
C SER A 431 28.91 -5.61 3.44
N ALA A 432 29.58 -6.72 3.72
CA ALA A 432 30.48 -7.33 2.76
C ALA A 432 29.69 -8.28 1.85
N GLU A 433 29.93 -8.24 0.54
CA GLU A 433 29.43 -9.23 -0.41
C GLU A 433 30.60 -9.77 -1.22
N ALA A 434 30.72 -11.10 -1.27
CA ALA A 434 31.62 -11.79 -2.19
C ALA A 434 30.80 -12.38 -3.34
N LYS A 435 31.18 -12.07 -4.58
CA LYS A 435 30.57 -12.66 -5.79
C LYS A 435 31.66 -13.29 -6.65
N SER A 436 31.44 -14.53 -7.07
CA SER A 436 32.26 -15.18 -8.10
C SER A 436 31.51 -15.13 -9.42
N LEU A 437 32.13 -14.55 -10.45
CA LEU A 437 31.55 -14.43 -11.78
C LEU A 437 32.44 -15.11 -12.82
N MET A 438 31.82 -15.85 -13.74
CA MET A 438 32.49 -16.50 -14.86
C MET A 438 31.86 -16.04 -16.17
N PHE A 439 32.69 -15.53 -17.06
CA PHE A 439 32.28 -15.04 -18.38
C PHE A 439 33.11 -15.71 -19.47
N THR A 440 32.49 -15.98 -20.61
CA THR A 440 33.19 -16.50 -21.79
C THR A 440 32.90 -15.60 -22.98
N GLY A 441 33.95 -15.18 -23.68
CA GLY A 441 33.82 -14.36 -24.88
C GLY A 441 34.63 -14.96 -26.04
N LEU A 442 34.15 -14.76 -27.26
CA LEU A 442 34.86 -15.15 -28.47
C LEU A 442 35.59 -13.93 -29.04
N ILE A 443 36.90 -14.04 -29.18
CA ILE A 443 37.73 -13.06 -29.91
C ILE A 443 37.89 -13.56 -31.34
N LEU A 444 37.53 -12.73 -32.30
CA LEU A 444 37.58 -13.09 -33.72
C LEU A 444 39.03 -13.24 -34.22
N PRO A 445 39.28 -14.02 -35.28
CA PRO A 445 40.60 -14.11 -35.90
C PRO A 445 41.15 -12.74 -36.25
N ARG A 446 42.46 -12.56 -36.03
CA ARG A 446 43.22 -11.31 -36.29
C ARG A 446 42.70 -10.10 -35.52
N ARG A 447 41.95 -10.32 -34.44
CA ARG A 447 41.57 -9.28 -33.49
C ARG A 447 42.21 -9.52 -32.13
N PHE A 448 42.26 -8.45 -31.37
CA PHE A 448 42.64 -8.45 -29.97
C PHE A 448 41.42 -8.09 -29.13
N GLY A 449 41.22 -8.81 -28.03
CA GLY A 449 40.16 -8.57 -27.06
C GLY A 449 40.72 -8.13 -25.71
N VAL A 450 40.01 -7.24 -25.03
CA VAL A 450 40.28 -6.85 -23.64
C VAL A 450 38.97 -6.88 -22.88
N PHE A 451 38.95 -7.57 -21.74
CA PHE A 451 37.83 -7.50 -20.81
C PHE A 451 37.93 -6.20 -20.02
N TYR A 452 36.86 -5.41 -20.09
CA TYR A 452 36.64 -4.22 -19.28
C TYR A 452 35.62 -4.54 -18.21
N ARG A 453 35.85 -3.98 -17.02
CA ARG A 453 34.88 -3.93 -15.94
C ARG A 453 34.46 -2.50 -15.66
N GLN A 454 33.21 -2.31 -15.31
CA GLN A 454 32.67 -1.06 -14.81
C GLN A 454 31.78 -1.32 -13.61
N VAL A 455 31.89 -0.45 -12.61
CA VAL A 455 31.03 -0.45 -11.45
C VAL A 455 30.03 0.69 -11.60
N THR A 456 28.76 0.36 -11.39
CA THR A 456 27.68 1.33 -11.32
C THR A 456 27.14 1.35 -9.90
N ARG A 457 27.30 2.47 -9.20
CA ARG A 457 26.64 2.70 -7.91
C ARG A 457 25.20 3.09 -8.17
N THR A 458 24.27 2.33 -7.62
CA THR A 458 22.86 2.70 -7.58
C THR A 458 22.51 3.28 -6.22
N ALA A 459 21.49 4.13 -6.17
CA ALA A 459 20.91 4.63 -4.95
C ALA A 459 19.42 4.31 -4.95
N ILE A 460 18.94 3.91 -3.79
CA ILE A 460 17.53 3.81 -3.50
C ILE A 460 17.25 4.93 -2.50
N ALA A 461 16.52 5.94 -2.97
CA ALA A 461 16.13 7.05 -2.12
C ALA A 461 14.97 6.62 -1.23
N GLY A 462 15.01 7.03 0.03
CA GLY A 462 13.89 6.85 0.93
C GLY A 462 13.75 7.99 1.92
N LYS A 463 12.63 7.96 2.62
CA LYS A 463 12.21 9.01 3.54
C LYS A 463 12.02 8.41 4.91
N ILE A 464 12.48 9.14 5.91
CA ILE A 464 12.17 8.85 7.30
C ILE A 464 10.92 9.65 7.64
N VAL A 465 9.85 8.94 7.92
CA VAL A 465 8.56 9.50 8.26
C VAL A 465 8.34 9.33 9.75
N ALA A 466 8.17 10.42 10.46
CA ALA A 466 7.68 10.40 11.83
C ALA A 466 6.17 10.62 11.84
N TYR A 467 5.50 9.99 12.79
CA TYR A 467 4.08 10.20 13.03
C TYR A 467 3.91 10.90 14.37
N ASN A 468 3.17 12.01 14.37
CA ASN A 468 2.74 12.59 15.63
C ASN A 468 1.68 11.69 16.31
N LEU A 469 1.33 12.00 17.56
CA LEU A 469 0.34 11.20 18.31
C LEU A 469 -1.03 11.10 17.61
N CYS A 470 -1.40 12.09 16.80
CA CYS A 470 -2.64 12.08 16.03
C CYS A 470 -2.56 11.27 14.72
N GLY A 471 -1.41 10.64 14.43
CA GLY A 471 -1.20 9.84 13.23
C GLY A 471 -0.94 10.66 11.97
N ASN A 472 -0.65 11.96 12.10
CA ASN A 472 -0.21 12.78 10.98
C ASN A 472 1.27 12.49 10.71
N ALA A 473 1.57 12.20 9.45
CA ALA A 473 2.91 11.88 8.97
C ALA A 473 3.67 13.16 8.61
N GLU A 474 4.93 13.22 9.00
CA GLU A 474 5.88 14.27 8.63
C GLU A 474 7.19 13.62 8.17
N VAL A 475 7.75 14.11 7.06
CA VAL A 475 9.07 13.67 6.60
C VAL A 475 10.10 14.40 7.44
N VAL A 476 10.75 13.68 8.35
CA VAL A 476 11.74 14.25 9.29
C VAL A 476 13.17 14.06 8.81
N GLY A 477 13.36 13.27 7.75
CA GLY A 477 14.67 13.02 7.18
C GLY A 477 14.59 12.32 5.83
N GLU A 478 15.70 12.37 5.12
CA GLU A 478 15.93 11.61 3.91
C GLU A 478 17.05 10.62 4.17
N ALA A 479 16.95 9.47 3.52
CA ALA A 479 17.94 8.42 3.61
C ALA A 479 18.23 7.90 2.20
N GLN A 480 19.49 7.60 1.92
CA GLN A 480 19.89 7.01 0.65
C GLN A 480 20.60 5.69 0.93
N PHE A 481 20.14 4.64 0.27
CA PHE A 481 20.73 3.32 0.32
C PHE A 481 21.49 3.09 -0.96
N PHE A 482 22.81 3.01 -0.85
CA PHE A 482 23.65 2.76 -2.00
C PHE A 482 23.91 1.27 -2.17
N ASP A 483 23.80 0.80 -3.42
CA ASP A 483 24.25 -0.52 -3.83
C ASP A 483 25.17 -0.43 -5.05
N TYR A 484 25.81 -1.53 -5.42
CA TYR A 484 26.77 -1.56 -6.52
C TYR A 484 26.46 -2.71 -7.48
N LEU A 485 26.37 -2.36 -8.76
CA LEU A 485 26.21 -3.28 -9.88
C LEU A 485 27.50 -3.35 -10.69
N TRP A 486 27.80 -4.53 -11.21
CA TRP A 486 28.98 -4.79 -12.03
C TRP A 486 28.57 -5.05 -13.47
N SER A 487 29.24 -4.39 -14.39
CA SER A 487 29.13 -4.61 -15.82
C SER A 487 30.48 -5.07 -16.36
N LEU A 488 30.45 -6.12 -17.20
CA LEU A 488 31.63 -6.63 -17.89
C LEU A 488 31.41 -6.53 -19.40
N GLU A 489 32.46 -6.19 -20.14
CA GLU A 489 32.45 -6.13 -21.60
C GLU A 489 33.74 -6.73 -22.17
N LEU A 490 33.65 -7.51 -23.25
CA LEU A 490 34.82 -7.87 -24.08
C LEU A 490 34.92 -6.91 -25.27
N ALA A 491 35.73 -5.86 -25.14
CA ALA A 491 36.01 -4.93 -26.24
C ALA A 491 37.01 -5.57 -27.21
N GLN A 492 36.79 -5.45 -28.52
CA GLN A 492 37.66 -6.02 -29.56
C GLN A 492 38.15 -4.97 -30.55
N GLY A 493 39.42 -5.08 -30.97
CA GLY A 493 40.07 -4.17 -31.91
C GLY A 493 41.08 -4.88 -32.82
N GLU A 494 41.50 -4.21 -33.89
CA GLU A 494 42.51 -4.74 -34.83
C GLU A 494 43.93 -4.68 -34.26
N THR A 495 44.18 -3.74 -33.36
CA THR A 495 45.45 -3.58 -32.67
C THR A 495 45.25 -3.63 -31.16
N CYS A 496 46.34 -3.96 -30.48
CA CYS A 496 46.39 -4.09 -29.04
C CYS A 496 46.80 -2.79 -28.32
N SER A 497 47.49 -1.88 -29.03
CA SER A 497 47.99 -0.62 -28.49
C SER A 497 47.53 0.54 -29.37
N PRO A 498 46.70 1.47 -28.85
CA PRO A 498 46.06 1.42 -27.53
C PRO A 498 45.08 0.24 -27.40
N PHE A 499 44.68 -0.10 -26.16
CA PHE A 499 43.66 -1.13 -25.96
C PHE A 499 42.38 -0.80 -26.74
N PRO A 500 41.64 -1.83 -27.22
CA PRO A 500 40.33 -1.64 -27.85
C PRO A 500 39.42 -0.78 -26.96
N LYS A 501 38.76 0.24 -27.55
CA LYS A 501 37.87 1.13 -26.79
C LYS A 501 36.66 0.34 -26.27
N SER A 502 36.39 0.46 -24.97
CA SER A 502 35.17 -0.07 -24.34
C SER A 502 33.92 0.65 -24.87
N SER A 503 32.83 -0.09 -25.05
CA SER A 503 31.49 0.43 -25.34
C SER A 503 30.63 0.65 -24.08
N LEU A 504 31.17 0.36 -22.90
CA LEU A 504 30.53 0.72 -21.63
C LEU A 504 30.34 2.24 -21.54
N PRO A 505 29.27 2.72 -20.85
CA PRO A 505 29.01 4.15 -20.65
C PRO A 505 30.23 4.90 -20.08
N GLU A 506 30.35 6.18 -20.42
CA GLU A 506 31.40 7.03 -19.83
C GLU A 506 31.14 7.26 -18.33
N ALA A 507 32.22 7.55 -17.59
CA ALA A 507 32.10 7.79 -16.16
C ALA A 507 31.26 9.04 -15.88
N GLU A 508 30.28 8.92 -15.00
CA GLU A 508 29.35 10.00 -14.67
C GLU A 508 28.98 10.00 -13.19
N CYS A 509 28.84 11.18 -12.61
CA CYS A 509 28.39 11.39 -11.24
C CYS A 509 27.01 12.06 -11.27
N LEU A 510 25.98 11.30 -10.91
CA LEU A 510 24.60 11.77 -10.93
C LEU A 510 24.13 12.19 -9.54
N ILE A 511 24.56 11.48 -8.49
CA ILE A 511 24.21 11.75 -7.09
C ILE A 511 25.48 11.81 -6.26
N ALA A 512 25.76 12.98 -5.68
CA ALA A 512 26.91 13.20 -4.80
C ALA A 512 26.75 12.45 -3.46
N PRO A 513 27.86 12.13 -2.76
CA PRO A 513 29.25 12.34 -3.15
C PRO A 513 29.73 11.26 -4.12
N CYS A 514 30.52 11.63 -5.13
CA CYS A 514 31.15 10.69 -6.05
C CYS A 514 32.64 10.55 -5.77
N GLY A 515 33.15 9.34 -5.95
CA GLY A 515 34.52 8.97 -5.55
C GLY A 515 34.53 8.17 -4.25
N ALA A 516 35.47 7.24 -4.16
CA ALA A 516 35.79 6.63 -2.88
C ALA A 516 36.41 7.71 -1.97
N PRO A 517 36.04 7.81 -0.68
CA PRO A 517 36.88 8.49 0.29
C PRO A 517 38.28 7.87 0.34
#